data_AF-A0A1Q7X1Z5-F1
#
_entry.id   AF-A0A1Q7X1Z5-F1
#
_cell.length_a   1.000
_cell.length_b   1.000
_cell.length_c   1.000
_cell.angle_alpha   90.00
_cell.angle_beta   90.00
_cell.angle_gamma   90.00
#
_symmetry.space_group_name_H-M   'P 1'
#
loop_
_entity.id
_entity.type
_entity.pdbx_description
1 polymer ?
#
loop_
_entity_poly.entity_id
_entity_poly.type
_entity_poly.pdbx_seq_one_letter_code
_entity_poly.pdbx_strand_id
1 'polypeptide(L)'
;MKVLIAKPGLDGHDRGAKVIAHALRDAGIEIVYTGLKRTPEEIVQEAIQEDVDVIGLSILSGAHLPLSRRVLEGLKAQGASDIKVVVGGIIPPRDVEALLAGGVHRVFPMGTPLPEVVAAFTKEARRS
;
A
#
# COMPACT_ATOMS: atom_id res chain seq x y z
N MET A 1 -2.94 12.12 8.60
CA MET A 1 -2.77 10.82 7.91
C MET A 1 -1.48 10.84 7.10
N LYS A 2 -0.57 9.93 7.41
CA LYS A 2 0.69 9.69 6.73
C LYS A 2 0.65 8.32 6.06
N VAL A 3 1.08 8.27 4.79
CA VAL A 3 1.02 7.06 3.97
C VAL A 3 2.40 6.73 3.41
N LEU A 4 2.84 5.50 3.62
CA LEU A 4 4.04 4.95 3.02
C LEU A 4 3.68 4.24 1.72
N ILE A 5 4.17 4.74 0.59
CA ILE A 5 4.00 4.09 -0.72
C ILE A 5 5.24 3.23 -0.99
N ALA A 6 5.04 1.92 -1.00
CA ALA A 6 6.08 0.92 -1.16
C ALA A 6 5.94 0.08 -2.43
N LYS A 7 7.09 -0.35 -2.95
CA LYS A 7 7.21 -1.24 -4.11
C LYS A 7 7.98 -2.49 -3.74
N PRO A 8 7.30 -3.55 -3.28
CA PRO A 8 7.96 -4.77 -2.85
C PRO A 8 8.48 -5.60 -4.03
N GLY A 9 9.66 -6.21 -3.85
CA GLY A 9 10.25 -7.15 -4.81
C GLY A 9 10.82 -6.51 -6.08
N LEU A 10 11.09 -7.31 -7.13
CA LEU A 10 11.85 -6.86 -8.33
C LEU A 10 11.08 -5.95 -9.29
N ASP A 11 9.93 -5.40 -8.89
CA ASP A 11 9.09 -4.56 -9.76
C ASP A 11 9.76 -3.21 -10.06
N GLY A 12 10.23 -3.04 -11.30
CA GLY A 12 10.88 -1.82 -11.79
C GLY A 12 9.91 -0.73 -12.26
N HIS A 13 8.61 -0.97 -12.27
CA HIS A 13 7.63 0.00 -12.77
C HIS A 13 7.24 1.00 -11.68
N ASP A 14 7.68 2.24 -11.79
CA ASP A 14 7.43 3.26 -10.77
C ASP A 14 6.31 4.25 -11.12
N ARG A 15 5.93 4.34 -12.40
CA ARG A 15 5.05 5.41 -12.91
C ARG A 15 3.73 5.50 -12.16
N GLY A 16 3.04 4.37 -11.97
CA GLY A 16 1.76 4.33 -11.26
C GLY A 16 1.89 4.78 -9.81
N ALA A 17 2.89 4.27 -9.09
CA ALA A 17 3.13 4.61 -7.69
C ALA A 17 3.48 6.10 -7.52
N LYS A 18 4.28 6.67 -8.42
CA LYS A 18 4.63 8.10 -8.42
C LYS A 18 3.43 9.00 -8.70
N VAL A 19 2.57 8.63 -9.65
CA VAL A 19 1.34 9.39 -9.95
C VAL A 19 0.40 9.40 -8.75
N ILE A 20 0.21 8.23 -8.12
CA ILE A 20 -0.63 8.11 -6.92
C ILE A 20 -0.02 8.92 -5.77
N ALA A 21 1.28 8.79 -5.51
CA ALA A 21 1.97 9.54 -4.47
C ALA A 21 1.82 11.06 -4.66
N HIS A 22 1.97 11.56 -5.90
CA HIS A 22 1.79 12.97 -6.20
C HIS A 22 0.34 13.43 -5.95
N ALA A 23 -0.64 12.70 -6.47
CA ALA A 23 -2.05 13.06 -6.32
C ALA A 23 -2.53 13.01 -4.87
N LEU A 24 -2.01 12.09 -4.05
CA LEU A 24 -2.31 12.04 -2.63
C LEU A 24 -1.70 13.23 -1.88
N ARG A 25 -0.47 13.66 -2.24
CA ARG A 25 0.12 14.90 -1.69
C ARG A 25 -0.70 16.13 -2.05
N ASP A 26 -1.16 16.24 -3.29
CA ASP A 26 -2.02 17.36 -3.73
C ASP A 26 -3.34 17.39 -2.95
N ALA A 27 -3.81 16.23 -2.49
CA ALA A 27 -4.98 16.10 -1.62
C ALA A 27 -4.68 16.34 -0.13
N GLY A 28 -3.47 16.76 0.24
CA GLY A 28 -3.07 17.09 1.60
C GLY A 28 -2.64 15.90 2.46
N ILE A 29 -2.36 14.75 1.85
CA ILE A 29 -1.87 13.55 2.56
C ILE A 29 -0.36 13.58 2.61
N GLU A 30 0.21 13.33 3.79
CA GLU A 30 1.65 13.20 3.95
C GLU A 30 2.12 11.86 3.35
N ILE A 31 3.15 11.90 2.50
CA ILE A 31 3.58 10.72 1.73
C ILE A 31 5.07 10.45 1.91
N VAL A 32 5.38 9.27 2.44
CA VAL A 32 6.71 8.65 2.43
C VAL A 32 6.79 7.71 1.23
N TYR A 33 7.90 7.73 0.50
CA TYR A 33 8.12 6.85 -0.65
C TYR A 33 9.40 6.04 -0.48
N THR A 34 9.27 4.72 -0.37
CA THR A 34 10.39 3.83 0.02
C THR A 34 11.43 3.60 -1.08
N GLY A 35 11.12 4.04 -2.31
CA GLY A 35 11.87 3.64 -3.50
C GLY A 35 11.50 2.25 -4.02
N LEU A 36 12.31 1.74 -4.94
CA LEU A 36 12.10 0.45 -5.61
C LEU A 36 12.77 -0.70 -4.85
N LYS A 37 12.25 -1.92 -5.07
CA LYS A 37 12.91 -3.18 -4.67
C LYS A 37 13.14 -3.35 -3.18
N ARG A 38 12.17 -2.92 -2.37
CA ARG A 38 12.18 -3.18 -0.94
C ARG A 38 11.68 -4.56 -0.60
N THR A 39 12.25 -5.17 0.43
CA THR A 39 11.71 -6.39 1.00
C THR A 39 10.48 -6.07 1.87
N PRO A 40 9.56 -7.02 2.07
CA PRO A 40 8.47 -6.84 3.03
C PRO A 40 8.95 -6.41 4.42
N GLU A 41 10.09 -6.94 4.87
CA GLU A 41 10.67 -6.64 6.17
C GLU A 41 11.16 -5.19 6.25
N GLU A 42 11.83 -4.69 5.21
CA GLU A 42 12.25 -3.29 5.12
C GLU A 42 11.04 -2.35 5.13
N ILE A 43 9.98 -2.69 4.38
CA ILE A 43 8.75 -1.90 4.31
C ILE A 43 8.09 -1.79 5.69
N VAL A 44 8.01 -2.89 6.44
CA VAL A 44 7.46 -2.91 7.80
C VAL A 44 8.29 -2.03 8.74
N GLN A 45 9.62 -2.15 8.69
CA GLN A 45 10.49 -1.35 9.53
C GLN A 45 10.40 0.14 9.23
N GLU A 46 10.36 0.52 7.95
CA GLU A 46 10.23 1.91 7.53
C GLU A 46 8.86 2.48 7.91
N ALA A 47 7.78 1.70 7.77
CA ALA A 47 6.44 2.12 8.18
C ALA A 47 6.34 2.43 9.67
N ILE A 48 6.98 1.61 10.52
CA ILE A 48 7.01 1.82 11.97
C ILE A 48 7.89 3.02 12.33
N GLN A 49 9.07 3.14 11.72
CA GLN A 49 9.99 4.26 12.00
C GLN A 49 9.40 5.61 11.60
N GLU A 50 8.67 5.65 10.50
CA GLU A 50 8.03 6.86 9.99
C GLU A 50 6.68 7.15 10.65
N ASP A 51 6.19 6.25 11.51
CA ASP A 51 4.91 6.33 12.21
C ASP A 51 3.75 6.59 11.22
N VAL A 52 3.60 5.70 10.24
CA VAL A 52 2.59 5.85 9.18
C VAL A 52 1.27 5.19 9.54
N ASP A 53 0.16 5.79 9.13
CA ASP A 53 -1.17 5.23 9.32
C ASP A 53 -1.49 4.10 8.31
N VAL A 54 -0.91 4.21 7.10
CA VAL A 54 -1.22 3.31 5.98
C VAL A 54 0.03 2.98 5.17
N ILE A 55 0.17 1.70 4.80
CA ILE A 55 1.10 1.22 3.79
C ILE A 55 0.35 0.97 2.47
N GLY A 56 0.71 1.69 1.41
CA GLY A 56 0.25 1.43 0.05
C GLY A 56 1.27 0.60 -0.73
N LEU A 57 0.98 -0.68 -0.96
CA LEU A 57 1.79 -1.58 -1.77
C LEU A 57 1.43 -1.47 -3.25
N SER A 58 2.39 -1.10 -4.10
CA SER A 58 2.24 -1.14 -5.56
C SER A 58 2.94 -2.36 -6.13
N ILE A 59 2.17 -3.33 -6.63
CA ILE A 59 2.65 -4.66 -7.06
C ILE A 59 2.17 -4.97 -8.48
N LEU A 60 3.10 -4.96 -9.45
CA LEU A 60 2.79 -5.30 -10.84
C LEU A 60 3.41 -6.65 -11.26
N SER A 61 4.08 -7.35 -10.35
CA SER A 61 4.78 -8.62 -10.59
C SER A 61 3.91 -9.88 -10.47
N GLY A 62 2.63 -9.73 -10.10
CA GLY A 62 1.73 -10.86 -9.80
C GLY A 62 1.97 -11.54 -8.44
N ALA A 63 2.91 -11.03 -7.64
CA ALA A 63 3.23 -11.55 -6.32
C ALA A 63 2.42 -10.86 -5.19
N HIS A 64 1.25 -10.30 -5.48
CA HIS A 64 0.46 -9.50 -4.53
C HIS A 64 0.05 -10.28 -3.29
N LEU A 65 -0.42 -11.53 -3.43
CA LEU A 65 -0.81 -12.36 -2.29
C LEU A 65 0.37 -12.63 -1.33
N PRO A 66 1.47 -13.27 -1.77
CA PRO A 66 2.57 -13.60 -0.84
C PRO A 66 3.25 -12.35 -0.27
N LEU A 67 3.40 -11.27 -1.04
CA LEU A 67 4.06 -10.06 -0.55
C LEU A 67 3.19 -9.31 0.47
N SER A 68 1.90 -9.15 0.21
CA SER A 68 0.99 -8.47 1.14
C SER A 68 0.85 -9.26 2.44
N ARG A 69 0.78 -10.60 2.35
CA ARG A 69 0.76 -11.49 3.51
C ARG A 69 2.01 -11.29 4.40
N ARG A 70 3.20 -11.26 3.80
CA ARG A 70 4.46 -11.06 4.56
C ARG A 70 4.51 -9.70 5.26
N VAL A 71 4.03 -8.63 4.62
CA VAL A 71 3.94 -7.31 5.25
C VAL A 71 2.98 -7.34 6.45
N LEU A 72 1.79 -7.93 6.29
CA LEU A 72 0.81 -8.05 7.37
C LEU A 72 1.33 -8.90 8.54
N GLU A 73 1.96 -10.04 8.25
CA GLU A 73 2.59 -10.89 9.27
C GLU A 73 3.72 -10.15 10.00
N GLY A 74 4.54 -9.38 9.28
CA GLY A 74 5.59 -8.55 9.85
C GLY A 74 5.06 -7.45 10.76
N LEU A 75 4.03 -6.71 10.34
CA LEU A 75 3.35 -5.72 11.17
C LEU A 75 2.82 -6.35 12.46
N LYS A 76 2.16 -7.51 12.34
CA LYS A 76 1.65 -8.25 13.50
C LYS A 76 2.76 -8.68 14.45
N ALA A 77 3.87 -9.20 13.93
CA ALA A 77 5.00 -9.63 14.74
C ALA A 77 5.65 -8.48 15.52
N GLN A 78 5.59 -7.26 14.99
CA GLN A 78 6.12 -6.05 15.62
C GLN A 78 5.09 -5.29 16.47
N GLY A 79 3.86 -5.81 16.61
CA GLY A 79 2.80 -5.14 17.37
C GLY A 79 2.17 -3.92 16.69
N ALA A 80 2.42 -3.70 15.39
CA ALA A 80 1.96 -2.55 14.60
C ALA A 80 0.78 -2.91 13.68
N SER A 81 -0.18 -3.71 14.18
CA SER A 81 -1.33 -4.18 13.37
C SER A 81 -2.40 -3.11 13.13
N ASP A 82 -2.26 -1.96 13.76
CA ASP A 82 -3.06 -0.75 13.56
C ASP A 82 -2.73 -0.04 12.23
N ILE A 83 -1.51 -0.20 11.72
CA ILE A 83 -1.11 0.29 10.39
C ILE A 83 -1.87 -0.48 9.30
N LYS A 84 -2.70 0.22 8.53
CA LYS A 84 -3.53 -0.39 7.49
C LYS A 84 -2.70 -0.71 6.26
N VAL A 85 -2.94 -1.85 5.61
CA VAL A 85 -2.29 -2.20 4.34
C VAL A 85 -3.28 -2.07 3.19
N VAL A 86 -2.92 -1.32 2.16
CA VAL A 86 -3.65 -1.15 0.91
C VAL A 86 -2.81 -1.70 -0.24
N VAL A 87 -3.41 -2.39 -1.19
CA VAL A 87 -2.69 -3.04 -2.29
C VAL A 87 -3.22 -2.56 -3.63
N GLY A 88 -2.34 -2.15 -4.53
CA GLY A 88 -2.71 -1.80 -5.90
C GLY A 88 -1.76 -2.38 -6.94
N GLY A 89 -2.26 -2.55 -8.17
CA GLY A 89 -1.48 -3.07 -9.30
C GLY A 89 -2.20 -4.16 -10.10
N ILE A 90 -1.46 -5.09 -10.70
CA ILE A 90 -2.06 -6.17 -11.52
C ILE A 90 -2.61 -7.24 -10.59
N ILE A 91 -3.89 -7.13 -10.26
CA ILE A 91 -4.57 -8.00 -9.30
C ILE A 91 -5.78 -8.63 -9.99
N PRO A 92 -5.77 -9.95 -10.22
CA PRO A 92 -6.92 -10.67 -10.77
C PRO A 92 -8.15 -10.54 -9.84
N PRO A 93 -9.38 -10.45 -10.38
CA PRO A 93 -10.59 -10.32 -9.55
C PRO A 93 -10.72 -11.40 -8.46
N ARG A 94 -10.35 -12.65 -8.79
CA ARG A 94 -10.35 -13.78 -7.85
C ARG A 94 -9.42 -13.60 -6.64
N ASP A 95 -8.37 -12.80 -6.78
CA ASP A 95 -7.38 -12.59 -5.72
C ASP A 95 -7.74 -11.38 -4.85
N VAL A 96 -8.67 -10.53 -5.29
CA VAL A 96 -9.14 -9.36 -4.52
C VAL A 96 -9.79 -9.82 -3.22
N GLU A 97 -10.71 -10.80 -3.29
CA GLU A 97 -11.39 -11.34 -2.12
C GLU A 97 -10.39 -12.01 -1.16
N ALA A 98 -9.42 -12.75 -1.70
CA ALA A 98 -8.37 -13.39 -0.92
C ALA A 98 -7.47 -12.37 -0.19
N LEU A 99 -7.14 -11.24 -0.82
CA LEU A 99 -6.38 -10.17 -0.18
C LEU A 99 -7.17 -9.55 0.98
N LEU A 100 -8.44 -9.21 0.75
CA LEU A 100 -9.31 -8.61 1.76
C LEU A 100 -9.53 -9.55 2.96
N ALA A 101 -9.84 -10.82 2.69
CA ALA A 101 -9.98 -11.86 3.72
C ALA A 101 -8.66 -12.09 4.49
N GLY A 102 -7.52 -11.86 3.84
CA GLY A 102 -6.19 -11.94 4.43
C GLY A 102 -5.79 -10.76 5.32
N GLY A 103 -6.64 -9.73 5.42
CA GLY A 103 -6.40 -8.54 6.27
C GLY A 103 -5.93 -7.30 5.52
N VAL A 104 -5.87 -7.33 4.18
CA VAL A 104 -5.68 -6.09 3.39
C VAL A 104 -6.92 -5.21 3.55
N HIS A 105 -6.70 -3.95 3.90
CA HIS A 105 -7.77 -2.99 4.16
C HIS A 105 -8.53 -2.59 2.87
N ARG A 106 -7.81 -2.44 1.76
CA ARG A 106 -8.39 -2.08 0.45
C ARG A 106 -7.52 -2.55 -0.70
N VAL A 107 -8.16 -2.87 -1.82
CA VAL A 107 -7.49 -3.32 -3.05
C VAL A 107 -7.87 -2.41 -4.21
N PHE A 108 -6.88 -1.97 -4.99
CA PHE A 108 -7.04 -1.15 -6.19
C PHE A 108 -6.45 -1.84 -7.42
N PRO A 109 -7.24 -2.65 -8.14
CA PRO A 109 -6.78 -3.30 -9.36
C PRO A 109 -6.33 -2.29 -10.44
N MET A 110 -5.53 -2.77 -11.38
CA MET A 110 -5.09 -1.98 -12.53
C MET A 110 -6.30 -1.39 -13.26
N GLY A 111 -6.20 -0.10 -13.60
CA GLY A 111 -7.28 0.64 -14.25
C GLY A 111 -8.25 1.36 -13.29
N THR A 112 -8.10 1.17 -11.97
CA THR A 112 -8.85 1.98 -10.98
C THR A 112 -8.62 3.48 -11.26
N PRO A 113 -9.68 4.30 -11.42
CA PRO A 113 -9.54 5.73 -11.66
C PRO A 113 -8.80 6.42 -10.51
N LEU A 114 -7.83 7.28 -10.86
CA LEU A 114 -7.07 8.05 -9.87
C LEU A 114 -7.96 8.82 -8.87
N PRO A 115 -9.05 9.51 -9.29
CA PRO A 115 -9.94 10.19 -8.36
C PRO A 115 -10.59 9.24 -7.33
N GLU A 116 -10.86 7.99 -7.69
CA GLU A 116 -11.42 7.00 -6.78
C GLU A 116 -10.42 6.59 -5.70
N VAL A 117 -9.16 6.39 -6.09
CA VAL A 117 -8.08 6.12 -5.13
C VAL A 117 -7.93 7.29 -4.16
N VAL A 118 -7.83 8.52 -4.67
CA VAL A 118 -7.69 9.73 -3.83
C VAL A 118 -8.90 9.91 -2.91
N ALA A 119 -10.11 9.69 -3.40
CA ALA A 119 -11.33 9.78 -2.61
C ALA A 119 -11.36 8.75 -1.47
N ALA A 120 -10.88 7.54 -1.70
CA ALA A 120 -10.80 6.50 -0.67
C ALA A 120 -9.84 6.90 0.46
N PHE A 121 -8.65 7.39 0.13
CA PHE A 121 -7.67 7.83 1.14
C PHE A 121 -8.14 9.09 1.89
N THR A 122 -8.67 10.09 1.19
CA THR A 122 -9.18 11.32 1.84
C THR A 122 -10.39 11.07 2.73
N LYS A 123 -11.26 10.11 2.37
CA LYS A 123 -12.36 9.67 3.24
C LYS A 123 -11.85 9.01 4.52
N GLU A 124 -10.78 8.23 4.42
CA GLU A 124 -10.16 7.58 5.57
C GLU A 124 -9.49 8.60 6.50
N ALA A 125 -8.76 9.56 5.94
CA ALA A 125 -8.11 10.64 6.69
C ALA A 125 -9.08 11.51 7.51
N ARG A 126 -10.37 11.56 7.14
CA ARG A 126 -11.41 12.28 7.87
C ARG A 126 -12.04 11.48 9.02
N ARG A 127 -11.76 10.18 9.09
CA ARG A 127 -12.31 9.24 10.09
C ARG A 127 -11.30 8.90 11.19
N SER A 128 -10.02 9.15 10.95
CA SER A 128 -8.91 9.10 11.90
C SER A 128 -8.77 10.43 12.64
#